data_AF-A0A7K3Y8V9-F1
#
_entry.id   AF-A0A7K3Y8V9-F1
#
_cell.length_a   1.000
_cell.length_b   1.000
_cell.length_c   1.000
_cell.angle_alpha   90.00
_cell.angle_beta   90.00
_cell.angle_gamma   90.00
#
_symmetry.space_group_name_H-M   'P 1'
#
loop_
_entity.id
_entity.type
_entity.pdbx_description
1 polymer ?
#
loop_
_entity_poly.entity_id
_entity_poly.type
_entity_poly.pdbx_seq_one_letter_code
_entity_poly.pdbx_strand_id
1 'polypeptide(L)'
;IDRVKRGRVFARVTPLQKLRIVEAYRESGAYVAVTGDGVNDAPALRSANIGVAMGSGTDVARDTASLIITDDDFASIVAGIEEGRYAYDNVRKVVYLLVSTGFAEVLLFMLALAVGLPLPLLAVQLLWLNLVTNGIQDVTLALEGGEPGVMDRPPRRPGEGIFDRMMIEGVLLSGTLIALVTLGTWYWLLSNGWDEFAARNLIFLLMVLFENFHVFNCRSEYTSAFRVPISRNYFLVAGVVAAQGVHILALYTPILQDVLRVQPVTLIEWLSLLVLASSVVIVMEVYKAVRKRRPGDHPTGTAPKTQAM
;
A
#
# COMPACT_ATOMS: atom_id res chain seq x y z
N ILE A 1 33.31 -5.84 -15.77
CA ILE A 1 32.51 -5.05 -14.81
C ILE A 1 33.11 -3.66 -14.56
N ASP A 2 34.37 -3.53 -14.12
CA ASP A 2 34.95 -2.22 -13.74
C ASP A 2 35.03 -1.16 -14.85
N ARG A 3 35.24 -1.57 -16.10
CA ARG A 3 35.19 -0.67 -17.28
C ARG A 3 33.75 -0.22 -17.58
N VAL A 4 32.77 -1.08 -17.32
CA VAL A 4 31.35 -0.79 -17.55
C VAL A 4 30.85 0.22 -16.52
N LYS A 5 31.20 0.06 -15.23
CA LYS A 5 30.81 0.99 -14.16
C LYS A 5 31.34 2.43 -14.32
N ARG A 6 32.45 2.61 -15.03
CA ARG A 6 33.09 3.93 -15.25
C ARG A 6 32.76 4.54 -16.61
N GLY A 7 32.48 3.73 -17.62
CA GLY A 7 32.16 4.18 -18.96
C GLY A 7 30.70 4.60 -19.10
N ARG A 8 30.45 5.82 -19.58
CA ARG A 8 29.10 6.30 -19.93
C ARG A 8 28.78 6.15 -21.43
N VAL A 9 29.81 6.07 -22.28
CA VAL A 9 29.67 6.01 -23.74
C VAL A 9 30.44 4.80 -24.26
N PHE A 10 29.74 3.93 -24.98
CA PHE A 10 30.31 2.78 -25.68
C PHE A 10 29.99 2.92 -27.17
N ALA A 11 31.00 3.26 -27.98
CA ALA A 11 30.83 3.46 -29.42
C ALA A 11 31.33 2.25 -30.22
N ARG A 12 30.81 2.08 -31.45
CA ARG A 12 31.18 0.99 -32.37
C ARG A 12 31.03 -0.40 -31.75
N VAL A 13 29.99 -0.58 -30.94
CA VAL A 13 29.69 -1.84 -30.26
C VAL A 13 28.94 -2.82 -31.16
N THR A 14 29.32 -4.10 -31.10
CA THR A 14 28.58 -5.19 -31.75
C THR A 14 27.34 -5.57 -30.93
N PRO A 15 26.34 -6.26 -31.52
CA PRO A 15 25.17 -6.76 -30.78
C PRO A 15 25.54 -7.58 -29.53
N LEU A 16 26.53 -8.48 -29.65
CA LEU A 16 27.01 -9.31 -28.55
C LEU A 16 27.73 -8.47 -27.46
N GLN A 17 28.38 -7.37 -27.84
CA GLN A 17 28.97 -6.44 -26.87
C GLN A 17 27.90 -5.65 -26.12
N LYS A 18 26.80 -5.24 -26.77
CA LYS A 18 25.64 -4.63 -26.08
C LYS A 18 25.09 -5.57 -25.01
N LEU A 19 24.85 -6.84 -25.37
CA LEU A 19 24.42 -7.88 -24.42
C LEU A 19 25.35 -7.99 -23.20
N ARG A 20 26.67 -8.10 -23.44
CA ARG A 20 27.67 -8.21 -22.36
C ARG A 20 27.69 -6.99 -21.43
N ILE A 21 27.38 -5.79 -21.95
CA ILE A 21 27.27 -4.57 -21.14
C ILE A 21 26.06 -4.68 -20.20
N VAL A 22 24.91 -5.13 -20.72
CA VAL A 22 23.68 -5.33 -19.93
C VAL A 22 23.90 -6.36 -18.85
N GLU A 23 24.47 -7.51 -19.19
CA GLU A 23 24.80 -8.58 -18.24
C GLU A 23 25.74 -8.07 -17.14
N ALA A 24 26.80 -7.33 -17.50
CA ALA A 24 27.73 -6.77 -16.53
C ALA A 24 27.07 -5.76 -15.57
N TYR A 25 26.07 -4.98 -16.02
CA TYR A 25 25.32 -4.09 -15.13
C TYR A 25 24.38 -4.87 -14.22
N ARG A 26 23.68 -5.89 -14.74
CA ARG A 26 22.79 -6.74 -13.95
C ARG A 26 23.54 -7.54 -12.88
N GLU A 27 24.69 -8.12 -13.24
CA GLU A 27 25.60 -8.81 -12.31
C GLU A 27 26.12 -7.89 -11.20
N SER A 28 26.16 -6.57 -11.45
CA SER A 28 26.53 -5.58 -10.43
C SER A 28 25.41 -5.21 -9.46
N GLY A 29 24.21 -5.79 -9.64
CA GLY A 29 23.02 -5.54 -8.82
C GLY A 29 22.18 -4.34 -9.27
N ALA A 30 22.46 -3.74 -10.44
CA ALA A 30 21.66 -2.66 -10.99
C ALA A 30 20.38 -3.20 -11.65
N TYR A 31 19.30 -2.42 -11.59
CA TYR A 31 18.10 -2.65 -12.39
C TYR A 31 18.23 -1.93 -13.72
N VAL A 32 18.30 -2.67 -14.82
CA VAL A 32 18.72 -2.15 -16.13
C VAL A 32 17.55 -2.08 -17.10
N ALA A 33 17.29 -0.88 -17.61
CA ALA A 33 16.44 -0.68 -18.77
C ALA A 33 17.31 -0.51 -20.03
N VAL A 34 16.89 -1.10 -21.15
CA VAL A 34 17.56 -0.95 -22.45
C VAL A 34 16.55 -0.43 -23.44
N THR A 35 16.91 0.59 -24.20
CA THR A 35 16.13 1.12 -25.32
C THR A 35 16.75 0.72 -26.64
N GLY A 36 15.95 0.31 -27.61
CA GLY A 36 16.45 -0.06 -28.94
C GLY A 36 15.36 -0.09 -30.00
N ASP A 37 15.74 0.02 -31.25
CA ASP A 37 14.86 0.07 -32.42
C ASP A 37 15.22 -0.99 -33.46
N GLY A 38 16.48 -1.46 -33.48
CA GLY A 38 16.97 -2.42 -34.46
C GLY A 38 16.97 -3.88 -33.99
N VAL A 39 17.02 -4.79 -34.96
CA VAL A 39 17.27 -6.23 -34.77
C VAL A 39 18.56 -6.48 -33.97
N ASN A 40 19.54 -5.58 -34.11
CA ASN A 40 20.82 -5.62 -33.39
C ASN A 40 20.68 -5.40 -31.87
N ASP A 41 19.57 -4.80 -31.42
CA ASP A 41 19.30 -4.53 -30.01
C ASP A 41 18.51 -5.66 -29.34
N ALA A 42 17.89 -6.55 -30.12
CA ALA A 42 17.05 -7.62 -29.59
C ALA A 42 17.73 -8.47 -28.49
N PRO A 43 19.00 -8.92 -28.62
CA PRO A 43 19.65 -9.65 -27.52
C PRO A 43 19.76 -8.83 -26.24
N ALA A 44 20.07 -7.53 -26.34
CA ALA A 44 20.21 -6.64 -25.21
C ALA A 44 18.86 -6.28 -24.58
N LEU A 45 17.83 -6.03 -25.40
CA LEU A 45 16.45 -5.79 -24.97
C LEU A 45 15.92 -6.97 -24.16
N ARG A 46 16.13 -8.21 -24.64
CA ARG A 46 15.68 -9.42 -23.96
C ARG A 46 16.40 -9.68 -22.63
N SER A 47 17.69 -9.32 -22.57
CA SER A 47 18.51 -9.54 -21.36
C SER A 47 18.33 -8.45 -20.30
N ALA A 48 17.77 -7.29 -20.65
CA ALA A 48 17.48 -6.22 -19.71
C ALA A 48 16.43 -6.64 -18.67
N ASN A 49 16.36 -5.92 -17.54
CA ASN A 49 15.22 -6.07 -16.64
C ASN A 49 13.94 -5.54 -17.31
N ILE A 50 14.07 -4.45 -18.08
CA ILE A 50 13.01 -3.91 -18.94
C ILE A 50 13.61 -3.56 -20.30
N GLY A 51 13.19 -4.25 -21.35
CA GLY A 51 13.46 -3.86 -22.73
C GLY A 51 12.40 -2.87 -23.22
N VAL A 52 12.82 -1.76 -23.81
CA VAL A 52 11.94 -0.70 -24.34
C VAL A 52 12.21 -0.53 -25.82
N ALA A 53 11.20 -0.79 -26.66
CA ALA A 53 11.31 -0.57 -28.10
C ALA A 53 10.68 0.75 -28.52
N MET A 54 11.27 1.38 -29.55
CA MET A 54 10.65 2.51 -30.24
C MET A 54 9.48 2.02 -31.10
N GLY A 55 8.43 2.82 -31.20
CA GLY A 55 7.26 2.59 -32.03
C GLY A 55 7.62 2.47 -33.51
N SER A 56 8.55 3.30 -34.01
CA SER A 56 9.13 3.17 -35.35
C SER A 56 10.19 2.07 -35.49
N GLY A 57 10.48 1.33 -34.42
CA GLY A 57 11.45 0.23 -34.43
C GLY A 57 11.05 -0.92 -35.35
N THR A 58 12.00 -1.80 -35.62
CA THR A 58 11.78 -3.06 -36.33
C THR A 58 10.80 -3.97 -35.59
N ASP A 59 10.07 -4.82 -36.32
CA ASP A 59 9.17 -5.81 -35.71
C ASP A 59 9.87 -6.68 -34.67
N VAL A 60 11.11 -7.07 -34.96
CA VAL A 60 11.93 -7.87 -34.04
C VAL A 60 12.23 -7.13 -32.74
N ALA A 61 12.50 -5.82 -32.80
CA ALA A 61 12.75 -5.02 -31.60
C ALA A 61 11.47 -4.89 -30.75
N ARG A 62 10.33 -4.58 -31.39
CA ARG A 62 9.02 -4.48 -30.70
C ARG A 62 8.60 -5.81 -30.06
N ASP A 63 8.74 -6.92 -30.77
CA ASP A 63 8.39 -8.26 -30.27
C ASP A 63 9.31 -8.73 -29.13
N THR A 64 10.54 -8.21 -29.08
CA THR A 64 11.51 -8.57 -28.03
C THR A 64 11.39 -7.70 -26.78
N ALA A 65 10.85 -6.49 -26.89
CA ALA A 65 10.75 -5.55 -25.78
C ALA A 65 9.56 -5.85 -24.86
N SER A 66 9.68 -5.43 -23.60
CA SER A 66 8.60 -5.51 -22.60
C SER A 66 7.64 -4.32 -22.69
N LEU A 67 8.11 -3.20 -23.26
CA LEU A 67 7.36 -1.96 -23.39
C LEU A 67 7.66 -1.33 -24.76
N ILE A 68 6.65 -0.73 -25.39
CA ILE A 68 6.77 -0.07 -26.69
C ILE A 68 6.38 1.40 -26.51
N ILE A 69 7.25 2.31 -26.94
CA ILE A 69 7.03 3.76 -26.92
C ILE A 69 6.38 4.16 -28.25
N THR A 70 5.05 4.28 -28.25
CA THR A 70 4.27 4.42 -29.49
C THR A 70 4.43 5.77 -30.20
N ASP A 71 4.90 6.79 -29.50
CA ASP A 71 5.09 8.17 -29.98
C ASP A 71 6.55 8.48 -30.35
N ASP A 72 7.46 7.51 -30.18
CA ASP A 72 8.90 7.65 -30.36
C ASP A 72 9.58 8.76 -29.53
N ASP A 73 8.95 9.22 -28.44
CA ASP A 73 9.51 10.24 -27.56
C ASP A 73 10.19 9.60 -26.32
N PHE A 74 11.46 9.93 -26.11
CA PHE A 74 12.19 9.51 -24.89
C PHE A 74 11.57 10.09 -23.61
N ALA A 75 10.87 11.24 -23.68
CA ALA A 75 10.16 11.80 -22.54
C ALA A 75 9.10 10.84 -21.98
N SER A 76 8.48 10.02 -22.83
CA SER A 76 7.49 9.02 -22.43
C SER A 76 8.08 7.92 -21.55
N ILE A 77 9.39 7.65 -21.66
CA ILE A 77 10.10 6.75 -20.73
C ILE A 77 10.22 7.38 -19.34
N VAL A 78 10.51 8.68 -19.28
CA VAL A 78 10.62 9.40 -17.99
C VAL A 78 9.26 9.46 -17.30
N ALA A 79 8.19 9.77 -18.04
CA ALA A 79 6.82 9.72 -17.53
C ALA A 79 6.44 8.31 -17.06
N GLY A 80 6.79 7.27 -17.82
CA GLY A 80 6.57 5.88 -17.41
C GLY A 80 7.30 5.48 -16.13
N ILE A 81 8.51 6.00 -15.90
CA ILE A 81 9.26 5.79 -14.64
C ILE A 81 8.54 6.48 -13.48
N GLU A 82 8.03 7.69 -13.68
CA GLU A 82 7.25 8.42 -12.67
C GLU A 82 5.98 7.65 -12.29
N GLU A 83 5.18 7.23 -13.27
CA GLU A 83 3.97 6.43 -13.06
C GLU A 83 4.27 5.09 -12.38
N GLY A 84 5.36 4.42 -12.75
CA GLY A 84 5.81 3.20 -12.09
C GLY A 84 6.14 3.39 -10.61
N ARG A 85 6.70 4.55 -10.23
CA ARG A 85 6.96 4.88 -8.83
C ARG A 85 5.66 5.18 -8.08
N TYR A 86 4.71 5.91 -8.68
CA TYR A 86 3.39 6.13 -8.09
C TYR A 86 2.63 4.83 -7.86
N ALA A 87 2.62 3.94 -8.86
CA ALA A 87 2.00 2.63 -8.75
C ALA A 87 2.59 1.81 -7.59
N TYR A 88 3.92 1.81 -7.44
CA TYR A 88 4.58 1.11 -6.34
C TYR A 88 4.23 1.71 -4.96
N ASP A 89 4.25 3.04 -4.83
CA ASP A 89 3.84 3.72 -3.59
C ASP A 89 2.38 3.39 -3.24
N ASN A 90 1.49 3.31 -4.23
CA ASN A 90 0.09 2.94 -4.01
C ASN A 90 -0.08 1.48 -3.59
N VAL A 91 0.66 0.55 -4.18
CA VAL A 91 0.71 -0.85 -3.73
C VAL A 91 1.15 -0.92 -2.27
N ARG A 92 2.14 -0.13 -1.85
CA ARG A 92 2.56 -0.08 -0.45
C ARG A 92 1.46 0.40 0.48
N LYS A 93 0.69 1.44 0.10
CA LYS A 93 -0.45 1.94 0.90
C LYS A 93 -1.53 0.87 1.06
N VAL A 94 -1.84 0.14 -0.01
CA VAL A 94 -2.80 -0.99 0.02
C VAL A 94 -2.30 -2.10 0.94
N VAL A 95 -1.04 -2.52 0.79
CA VAL A 95 -0.43 -3.53 1.67
C VAL A 95 -0.46 -3.04 3.12
N TYR A 96 -0.20 -1.76 3.37
CA TYR A 96 -0.22 -1.21 4.71
C TYR A 96 -1.61 -1.31 5.35
N LEU A 97 -2.67 -0.97 4.62
CA LEU A 97 -4.05 -1.12 5.09
C LEU A 97 -4.38 -2.59 5.41
N LEU A 98 -4.26 -3.48 4.43
CA LEU A 98 -4.70 -4.87 4.53
C LEU A 98 -3.93 -5.66 5.60
N VAL A 99 -2.62 -5.41 5.72
CA VAL A 99 -1.80 -6.11 6.72
C VAL A 99 -2.07 -5.58 8.12
N SER A 100 -2.33 -4.28 8.28
CA SER A 100 -2.67 -3.70 9.58
C SER A 100 -4.02 -4.21 10.11
N THR A 101 -5.04 -4.23 9.25
CA THR A 101 -6.38 -4.71 9.63
C THR A 101 -6.36 -6.23 9.85
N GLY A 102 -5.73 -7.00 8.97
CA GLY A 102 -5.55 -8.43 9.15
C GLY A 102 -4.76 -8.79 10.41
N PHE A 103 -3.69 -8.02 10.72
CA PHE A 103 -2.96 -8.19 11.99
C PHE A 103 -3.84 -7.88 13.20
N ALA A 104 -4.66 -6.83 13.14
CA ALA A 104 -5.59 -6.47 14.21
C ALA A 104 -6.62 -7.59 14.47
N GLU A 105 -7.19 -8.17 13.42
CA GLU A 105 -8.13 -9.28 13.51
C GLU A 105 -7.50 -10.51 14.15
N VAL A 106 -6.33 -10.94 13.65
CA VAL A 106 -5.61 -12.10 14.22
C VAL A 106 -5.27 -11.86 15.69
N LEU A 107 -4.77 -10.68 16.03
CA LEU A 107 -4.40 -10.34 17.40
C LEU A 107 -5.62 -10.28 18.32
N LEU A 108 -6.74 -9.71 17.87
CA LEU A 108 -8.01 -9.68 18.60
C LEU A 108 -8.46 -11.10 18.98
N PHE A 109 -8.43 -12.04 18.04
CA PHE A 109 -8.80 -13.43 18.29
C PHE A 109 -7.83 -14.13 19.23
N MET A 110 -6.52 -13.98 19.00
CA MET A 110 -5.49 -14.55 19.86
C MET A 110 -5.64 -14.09 21.32
N LEU A 111 -5.88 -12.80 21.53
CA LEU A 111 -6.07 -12.24 22.87
C LEU A 111 -7.41 -12.65 23.49
N ALA A 112 -8.50 -12.65 22.73
CA ALA A 112 -9.81 -13.10 23.23
C ALA A 112 -9.75 -14.56 23.71
N LEU A 113 -9.11 -15.44 22.94
CA LEU A 113 -8.91 -16.85 23.30
C LEU A 113 -7.99 -17.00 24.51
N ALA A 114 -6.91 -16.23 24.59
CA ALA A 114 -5.98 -16.27 25.72
C ALA A 114 -6.63 -15.87 27.06
N VAL A 115 -7.61 -14.95 27.02
CA VAL A 115 -8.36 -14.49 28.19
C VAL A 115 -9.62 -15.35 28.45
N GLY A 116 -9.92 -16.32 27.58
CA GLY A 116 -11.07 -17.21 27.71
C GLY A 116 -12.42 -16.56 27.39
N LEU A 117 -12.42 -15.49 26.57
CA LEU A 117 -13.63 -14.85 26.09
C LEU A 117 -14.24 -15.61 24.90
N PRO A 118 -15.57 -15.53 24.70
CA PRO A 118 -16.20 -16.01 23.48
C PRO A 118 -15.62 -15.28 22.26
N LEU A 119 -15.71 -15.94 21.09
CA LEU A 119 -15.15 -15.41 19.85
C LEU A 119 -15.77 -14.04 19.54
N PRO A 120 -14.96 -12.98 19.35
CA PRO A 120 -15.48 -11.63 19.20
C PRO A 120 -16.27 -11.48 17.91
N LEU A 121 -15.79 -12.04 16.79
CA LEU A 121 -16.46 -11.95 15.49
C LEU A 121 -16.74 -13.33 14.90
N LEU A 122 -17.73 -13.41 14.02
CA LEU A 122 -18.01 -14.61 13.23
C LEU A 122 -17.16 -14.65 11.96
N ALA A 123 -16.93 -15.85 11.41
CA ALA A 123 -16.21 -16.02 10.14
C ALA A 123 -16.84 -15.21 8.99
N VAL A 124 -18.18 -15.16 8.93
CA VAL A 124 -18.91 -14.39 7.90
C VAL A 124 -18.71 -12.87 8.07
N GLN A 125 -18.55 -12.39 9.30
CA GLN A 125 -18.28 -10.97 9.58
C GLN A 125 -16.84 -10.61 9.19
N LEU A 126 -15.87 -11.51 9.45
CA LEU A 126 -14.50 -11.33 8.97
C LEU A 126 -14.41 -11.34 7.44
N LEU A 127 -15.17 -12.21 6.77
CA LEU A 127 -15.27 -12.19 5.31
C LEU A 127 -15.86 -10.86 4.81
N TRP A 128 -16.85 -10.32 5.52
CA TRP A 128 -17.40 -9.01 5.20
C TRP A 128 -16.38 -7.88 5.36
N LEU A 129 -15.61 -7.87 6.45
CA LEU A 129 -14.54 -6.87 6.67
C LEU A 129 -13.50 -6.93 5.54
N ASN A 130 -13.02 -8.13 5.24
CA ASN A 130 -11.94 -8.30 4.27
C ASN A 130 -12.38 -8.12 2.81
N LEU A 131 -13.60 -8.54 2.45
CA LEU A 131 -14.04 -8.54 1.04
C LEU A 131 -14.86 -7.31 0.67
N VAL A 132 -15.71 -6.81 1.57
CA VAL A 132 -16.66 -5.74 1.25
C VAL A 132 -16.12 -4.39 1.70
N THR A 133 -15.76 -4.23 2.98
CA THR A 133 -15.28 -2.93 3.46
C THR A 133 -13.87 -2.66 2.96
N ASN A 134 -12.92 -3.54 3.26
CA ASN A 134 -11.54 -3.40 2.78
C ASN A 134 -11.46 -3.48 1.25
N GLY A 135 -12.24 -4.34 0.59
CA GLY A 135 -12.23 -4.50 -0.88
C GLY A 135 -12.73 -3.29 -1.68
N ILE A 136 -13.50 -2.38 -1.07
CA ILE A 136 -13.82 -1.07 -1.69
C ILE A 136 -12.69 -0.07 -1.43
N GLN A 137 -12.12 -0.10 -0.24
CA GLN A 137 -11.10 0.85 0.21
C GLN A 137 -9.74 0.61 -0.45
N ASP A 138 -9.31 -0.65 -0.63
CA ASP A 138 -8.02 -0.98 -1.24
C ASP A 138 -7.97 -0.60 -2.73
N VAL A 139 -9.05 -0.83 -3.48
CA VAL A 139 -9.20 -0.40 -4.89
C VAL A 139 -9.11 1.11 -4.98
N THR A 140 -9.79 1.84 -4.10
CA THR A 140 -9.76 3.31 -4.14
C THR A 140 -8.42 3.87 -3.67
N LEU A 141 -7.72 3.18 -2.76
CA LEU A 141 -6.37 3.55 -2.32
C LEU A 141 -5.32 3.26 -3.39
N ALA A 142 -5.52 2.25 -4.23
CA ALA A 142 -4.68 1.98 -5.41
C ALA A 142 -4.72 3.13 -6.44
N LEU A 143 -5.81 3.91 -6.44
CA LEU A 143 -6.03 5.09 -7.28
C LEU A 143 -5.58 6.41 -6.62
N GLU A 144 -4.84 6.35 -5.51
CA GLU A 144 -4.35 7.56 -4.84
C GLU A 144 -3.38 8.34 -5.74
N GLY A 145 -3.53 9.66 -5.76
CA GLY A 145 -2.63 10.52 -6.53
C GLY A 145 -1.18 10.43 -6.04
N GLY A 146 -0.25 10.69 -6.96
CA GLY A 146 1.19 10.64 -6.73
C GLY A 146 1.68 11.48 -5.54
N GLU A 147 2.70 11.00 -4.82
CA GLU A 147 3.36 11.77 -3.77
C GLU A 147 4.28 12.85 -4.38
N PRO A 148 4.29 14.10 -3.86
CA PRO A 148 5.21 15.13 -4.36
C PRO A 148 6.67 14.70 -4.20
N GLY A 149 7.48 15.04 -5.20
CA GLY A 149 8.91 14.77 -5.20
C GLY A 149 9.26 13.29 -5.35
N VAL A 150 8.37 12.47 -5.94
CA VAL A 150 8.68 11.04 -6.20
C VAL A 150 9.93 10.87 -7.08
N MET A 151 10.16 11.81 -8.00
CA MET A 151 11.30 11.80 -8.93
C MET A 151 12.58 12.35 -8.31
N ASP A 152 12.49 13.11 -7.20
CA ASP A 152 13.64 13.62 -6.45
C ASP A 152 14.30 12.54 -5.59
N ARG A 153 13.56 11.44 -5.32
CA ARG A 153 14.05 10.30 -4.55
C ARG A 153 14.97 9.43 -5.42
N PRO A 154 16.06 8.87 -4.87
CA PRO A 154 16.87 7.90 -5.61
C PRO A 154 16.04 6.64 -5.94
N PRO A 155 16.37 5.89 -7.01
CA PRO A 155 15.73 4.62 -7.29
C PRO A 155 15.81 3.65 -6.10
N ARG A 156 14.72 2.92 -5.86
CA ARG A 156 14.65 1.86 -4.85
C ARG A 156 15.69 0.77 -5.13
N ARG A 157 16.24 0.16 -4.09
CA ARG A 157 17.16 -0.96 -4.27
C ARG A 157 16.37 -2.20 -4.72
N PRO A 158 16.86 -2.98 -5.71
CA PRO A 158 16.12 -4.15 -6.20
C PRO A 158 15.82 -5.20 -5.13
N GLY A 159 16.71 -5.37 -4.15
CA GLY A 159 16.55 -6.32 -3.04
C GLY A 159 15.77 -5.79 -1.83
N GLU A 160 15.26 -4.55 -1.88
CA GLU A 160 14.43 -4.01 -0.81
C GLU A 160 13.07 -4.73 -0.80
N GLY A 161 12.57 -5.08 0.39
CA GLY A 161 11.23 -5.65 0.54
C GLY A 161 10.14 -4.58 0.43
N ILE A 162 8.88 -5.01 0.40
CA ILE A 162 7.74 -4.09 0.61
C ILE A 162 7.68 -3.67 2.08
N PHE A 163 7.91 -4.62 2.99
CA PHE A 163 7.94 -4.37 4.44
C PHE A 163 9.31 -3.85 4.87
N ASP A 164 9.44 -2.52 4.93
CA ASP A 164 10.54 -1.89 5.64
C ASP A 164 10.19 -1.70 7.12
N ARG A 165 11.17 -1.21 7.89
CA ARG A 165 11.00 -0.93 9.31
C ARG A 165 9.83 0.01 9.59
N MET A 166 9.58 0.98 8.72
CA MET A 166 8.53 1.97 8.95
C MET A 166 7.14 1.39 8.75
N MET A 167 6.95 0.61 7.68
CA MET A 167 5.70 -0.10 7.46
C MET A 167 5.44 -1.09 8.60
N ILE A 168 6.45 -1.85 9.03
CA ILE A 168 6.30 -2.81 10.14
C ILE A 168 5.91 -2.11 11.44
N GLU A 169 6.61 -1.03 11.82
CA GLU A 169 6.28 -0.25 13.02
C GLU A 169 4.86 0.34 12.93
N GLY A 170 4.48 0.85 11.76
CA GLY A 170 3.15 1.37 11.49
C GLY A 170 2.05 0.31 11.62
N VAL A 171 2.27 -0.90 11.05
CA VAL A 171 1.36 -2.05 11.08
C VAL A 171 1.15 -2.54 12.51
N LEU A 172 2.26 -2.73 13.24
CA LEU A 172 2.20 -3.22 14.62
C LEU A 172 1.47 -2.21 15.51
N LEU A 173 1.76 -0.92 15.37
CA LEU A 173 1.13 0.11 16.17
C LEU A 173 -0.38 0.23 15.89
N SER A 174 -0.78 0.39 14.62
CA SER A 174 -2.19 0.54 14.27
C SER A 174 -2.98 -0.73 14.58
N GLY A 175 -2.47 -1.89 14.20
CA GLY A 175 -3.19 -3.14 14.40
C GLY A 175 -3.27 -3.57 15.86
N THR A 176 -2.24 -3.34 16.67
CA THR A 176 -2.33 -3.54 18.13
C THR A 176 -3.32 -2.59 18.78
N LEU A 177 -3.35 -1.32 18.39
CA LEU A 177 -4.32 -0.38 18.92
C LEU A 177 -5.76 -0.80 18.59
N ILE A 178 -6.05 -1.12 17.32
CA ILE A 178 -7.37 -1.58 16.88
C ILE A 178 -7.78 -2.83 17.66
N ALA A 179 -6.88 -3.82 17.75
CA ALA A 179 -7.15 -5.07 18.47
C ALA A 179 -7.45 -4.82 19.97
N LEU A 180 -6.64 -4.00 20.64
CA LEU A 180 -6.80 -3.75 22.08
C LEU A 180 -8.05 -2.93 22.39
N VAL A 181 -8.37 -1.92 21.59
CA VAL A 181 -9.60 -1.13 21.80
C VAL A 181 -10.84 -1.97 21.52
N THR A 182 -10.83 -2.76 20.44
CA THR A 182 -11.95 -3.68 20.13
C THR A 182 -12.11 -4.75 21.21
N LEU A 183 -11.01 -5.37 21.67
CA LEU A 183 -11.04 -6.36 22.75
C LEU A 183 -11.52 -5.74 24.07
N GLY A 184 -11.03 -4.54 24.42
CA GLY A 184 -11.45 -3.82 25.61
C GLY A 184 -12.95 -3.49 25.57
N THR A 185 -13.45 -3.08 24.41
CA THR A 185 -14.88 -2.82 24.18
C THR A 185 -15.70 -4.11 24.30
N TRP A 186 -15.23 -5.21 23.69
CA TRP A 186 -15.83 -6.53 23.79
C TRP A 186 -15.96 -6.99 25.24
N TYR A 187 -14.85 -6.95 25.98
CA TYR A 187 -14.80 -7.32 27.38
C TYR A 187 -15.73 -6.45 28.25
N TRP A 188 -15.72 -5.13 28.01
CA TRP A 188 -16.56 -4.18 28.75
C TRP A 188 -18.05 -4.45 28.51
N LEU A 189 -18.48 -4.68 27.26
CA LEU A 189 -19.87 -4.99 26.94
C LEU A 189 -20.35 -6.26 27.66
N LEU A 190 -19.59 -7.35 27.56
CA LEU A 190 -19.93 -8.61 28.23
C LEU A 190 -19.95 -8.47 29.76
N SER A 191 -19.01 -7.74 30.33
CA SER A 191 -18.92 -7.51 31.79
C SER A 191 -20.08 -6.66 32.32
N ASN A 192 -20.70 -5.83 31.47
CA ASN A 192 -21.89 -5.05 31.81
C ASN A 192 -23.20 -5.81 31.52
N GLY A 193 -23.14 -7.11 31.23
CA GLY A 193 -24.31 -7.97 31.07
C GLY A 193 -25.00 -7.86 29.71
N TRP A 194 -24.34 -7.27 28.70
CA TRP A 194 -24.85 -7.29 27.33
C TRP A 194 -24.86 -8.73 26.80
N ASP A 195 -25.87 -9.06 26.01
CA ASP A 195 -25.89 -10.35 25.33
C ASP A 195 -24.79 -10.42 24.26
N GLU A 196 -24.28 -11.64 24.02
CA GLU A 196 -23.15 -11.87 23.11
C GLU A 196 -23.46 -11.38 21.68
N PHE A 197 -24.71 -11.51 21.23
CA PHE A 197 -25.12 -11.11 19.89
C PHE A 197 -25.11 -9.59 19.72
N ALA A 198 -25.68 -8.84 20.66
CA ALA A 198 -25.67 -7.39 20.64
C ALA A 198 -24.26 -6.83 20.82
N ALA A 199 -23.48 -7.38 21.75
CA ALA A 199 -22.10 -6.96 21.94
C ALA A 199 -21.27 -7.20 20.66
N ARG A 200 -21.47 -8.34 19.98
CA ARG A 200 -20.80 -8.69 18.73
C ARG A 200 -21.17 -7.75 17.59
N ASN A 201 -22.46 -7.41 17.49
CA ASN A 201 -22.96 -6.44 16.53
C ASN A 201 -22.25 -5.08 16.67
N LEU A 202 -22.04 -4.62 17.90
CA LEU A 202 -21.35 -3.35 18.18
C LEU A 202 -19.86 -3.40 17.85
N ILE A 203 -19.14 -4.47 18.23
CA ILE A 203 -17.71 -4.56 17.90
C ILE A 203 -17.46 -4.81 16.41
N PHE A 204 -18.41 -5.43 15.70
CA PHE A 204 -18.35 -5.54 14.24
C PHE A 204 -18.45 -4.16 13.58
N LEU A 205 -19.41 -3.33 14.00
CA LEU A 205 -19.49 -1.93 13.56
C LEU A 205 -18.23 -1.14 13.94
N LEU A 206 -17.69 -1.35 15.13
CA LEU A 206 -16.45 -0.70 15.58
C LEU A 206 -15.27 -1.00 14.66
N MET A 207 -15.13 -2.25 14.21
CA MET A 207 -14.08 -2.64 13.26
C MET A 207 -14.26 -1.92 11.91
N VAL A 208 -15.47 -1.85 11.37
CA VAL A 208 -15.75 -1.08 10.14
C VAL A 208 -15.37 0.39 10.30
N LEU A 209 -15.69 1.00 11.45
CA LEU A 209 -15.32 2.38 11.73
C LEU A 209 -13.79 2.55 11.85
N PHE A 210 -13.10 1.59 12.46
CA PHE A 210 -11.63 1.60 12.52
C PHE A 210 -11.01 1.54 11.13
N GLU A 211 -11.49 0.68 10.25
CA GLU A 211 -11.02 0.58 8.86
C GLU A 211 -11.25 1.91 8.11
N ASN A 212 -12.44 2.48 8.24
CA ASN A 212 -12.79 3.78 7.67
C ASN A 212 -11.86 4.92 8.12
N PHE A 213 -11.40 4.92 9.36
CA PHE A 213 -10.42 5.89 9.84
C PHE A 213 -8.99 5.52 9.45
N HIS A 214 -8.65 4.24 9.50
CA HIS A 214 -7.29 3.76 9.27
C HIS A 214 -6.87 3.94 7.81
N VAL A 215 -7.77 3.77 6.84
CA VAL A 215 -7.48 4.02 5.42
C VAL A 215 -6.93 5.44 5.18
N PHE A 216 -7.41 6.45 5.90
CA PHE A 216 -6.86 7.81 5.80
C PHE A 216 -5.43 7.92 6.34
N ASN A 217 -5.10 7.15 7.38
CA ASN A 217 -3.72 7.05 7.87
C ASN A 217 -2.80 6.36 6.84
N CYS A 218 -3.33 5.39 6.10
CA CYS A 218 -2.59 4.63 5.08
C CYS A 218 -2.33 5.41 3.79
N ARG A 219 -3.00 6.56 3.55
CA ARG A 219 -2.75 7.40 2.36
C ARG A 219 -1.31 7.91 2.23
N SER A 220 -0.57 7.97 3.33
CA SER A 220 0.87 8.24 3.33
C SER A 220 1.51 7.66 4.59
N GLU A 221 2.63 6.96 4.44
CA GLU A 221 3.37 6.39 5.58
C GLU A 221 4.09 7.48 6.40
N TYR A 222 4.46 8.60 5.75
CA TYR A 222 5.26 9.68 6.35
C TYR A 222 4.46 10.94 6.66
N THR A 223 3.45 11.24 5.84
CA THR A 223 2.70 12.49 5.91
C THR A 223 1.49 12.32 6.81
N SER A 224 1.25 13.34 7.64
CA SER A 224 0.04 13.48 8.44
C SER A 224 -1.21 13.40 7.55
N ALA A 225 -2.21 12.62 7.95
CA ALA A 225 -3.48 12.47 7.26
C ALA A 225 -4.20 13.82 7.09
N PHE A 226 -4.03 14.76 8.03
CA PHE A 226 -4.57 16.11 7.95
C PHE A 226 -3.85 17.01 6.93
N ARG A 227 -2.64 16.62 6.49
CA ARG A 227 -1.88 17.36 5.47
C ARG A 227 -2.03 16.78 4.07
N VAL A 228 -2.55 15.56 3.93
CA VAL A 228 -2.84 14.97 2.63
C VAL A 228 -4.21 15.47 2.17
N PRO A 229 -4.29 16.33 1.13
CA PRO A 229 -5.57 16.88 0.71
C PRO A 229 -6.53 15.78 0.27
N ILE A 230 -7.80 15.90 0.69
CA ILE A 230 -8.87 15.00 0.23
C ILE A 230 -9.02 15.06 -1.30
N SER A 231 -8.77 16.23 -1.89
CA SER A 231 -8.86 16.45 -3.34
C SER A 231 -7.92 15.61 -4.20
N ARG A 232 -6.90 14.99 -3.59
CA ARG A 232 -6.03 14.05 -4.30
C ARG A 232 -6.70 12.73 -4.64
N ASN A 233 -7.74 12.36 -3.90
CA ASN A 233 -8.45 11.12 -4.12
C ASN A 233 -9.89 11.20 -3.60
N TYR A 234 -10.76 11.83 -4.40
CA TYR A 234 -12.19 11.85 -4.10
C TYR A 234 -12.81 10.45 -4.16
N PHE A 235 -12.24 9.53 -4.96
CA PHE A 235 -12.70 8.15 -5.03
C PHE A 235 -12.54 7.42 -3.70
N LEU A 236 -11.48 7.67 -2.95
CA LEU A 236 -11.30 7.12 -1.60
C LEU A 236 -12.42 7.55 -0.65
N VAL A 237 -12.73 8.84 -0.60
CA VAL A 237 -13.79 9.35 0.28
C VAL A 237 -15.16 8.78 -0.14
N ALA A 238 -15.44 8.76 -1.44
CA ALA A 238 -16.65 8.12 -1.96
C ALA A 238 -16.69 6.62 -1.62
N GLY A 239 -15.55 5.93 -1.70
CA GLY A 239 -15.40 4.51 -1.34
C GLY A 239 -15.66 4.25 0.15
N VAL A 240 -15.10 5.07 1.04
CA VAL A 240 -15.35 4.99 2.50
C VAL A 240 -16.82 5.23 2.81
N VAL A 241 -17.43 6.25 2.23
CA VAL A 241 -18.87 6.53 2.40
C VAL A 241 -19.73 5.40 1.84
N ALA A 242 -19.36 4.85 0.69
CA ALA A 242 -20.06 3.72 0.08
C ALA A 242 -19.94 2.44 0.94
N ALA A 243 -18.74 2.09 1.41
CA ALA A 243 -18.51 0.95 2.29
C ALA A 243 -19.30 1.08 3.60
N GLN A 244 -19.27 2.27 4.22
CA GLN A 244 -20.07 2.57 5.41
C GLN A 244 -21.58 2.49 5.13
N GLY A 245 -22.02 3.01 3.98
CA GLY A 245 -23.42 2.98 3.55
C GLY A 245 -23.92 1.56 3.29
N VAL A 246 -23.11 0.72 2.64
CA VAL A 246 -23.40 -0.70 2.41
C VAL A 246 -23.48 -1.46 3.75
N HIS A 247 -22.58 -1.17 4.69
CA HIS A 247 -22.65 -1.75 6.03
C HIS A 247 -23.91 -1.29 6.79
N ILE A 248 -24.26 0.00 6.76
CA ILE A 248 -25.50 0.50 7.37
C ILE A 248 -26.72 -0.17 6.74
N LEU A 249 -26.78 -0.28 5.41
CA LEU A 249 -27.86 -0.97 4.70
C LEU A 249 -27.98 -2.44 5.14
N ALA A 250 -26.85 -3.10 5.38
CA ALA A 250 -26.82 -4.48 5.90
C ALA A 250 -27.46 -4.60 7.29
N LEU A 251 -27.35 -3.58 8.15
CA LEU A 251 -28.00 -3.55 9.46
C LEU A 251 -29.53 -3.46 9.39
N TYR A 252 -30.11 -3.07 8.25
CA TYR A 252 -31.57 -2.91 8.07
C TYR A 252 -32.18 -3.88 7.04
N THR A 253 -31.37 -4.72 6.40
CA THR A 253 -31.83 -5.66 5.37
C THR A 253 -31.96 -7.06 5.95
N PRO A 254 -33.16 -7.68 6.02
CA PRO A 254 -33.39 -8.95 6.71
C PRO A 254 -32.44 -10.09 6.27
N ILE A 255 -32.22 -10.23 4.96
CA ILE A 255 -31.33 -11.26 4.41
C ILE A 255 -29.89 -11.07 4.93
N LEU A 256 -29.42 -9.82 5.00
CA LEU A 256 -28.08 -9.51 5.48
C LEU A 256 -27.97 -9.60 7.00
N GLN A 257 -29.04 -9.27 7.74
CA GLN A 257 -29.11 -9.49 9.19
C GLN A 257 -28.97 -10.97 9.53
N ASP A 258 -29.65 -11.86 8.81
CA ASP A 258 -29.57 -13.30 9.03
C ASP A 258 -28.18 -13.87 8.69
N VAL A 259 -27.60 -13.43 7.58
CA VAL A 259 -26.28 -13.90 7.12
C VAL A 259 -25.16 -13.38 8.00
N LEU A 260 -25.10 -12.06 8.23
CA LEU A 260 -24.03 -11.42 9.01
C LEU A 260 -24.25 -11.50 10.51
N ARG A 261 -25.44 -11.93 10.95
CA ARG A 261 -25.85 -11.95 12.37
C ARG A 261 -25.70 -10.55 12.98
N VAL A 262 -26.39 -9.59 12.37
CA VAL A 262 -26.37 -8.18 12.75
C VAL A 262 -27.77 -7.63 13.01
N GLN A 263 -27.84 -6.50 13.71
CA GLN A 263 -29.08 -5.80 14.01
C GLN A 263 -28.89 -4.28 13.96
N PRO A 264 -29.98 -3.49 13.83
CA PRO A 264 -29.91 -2.04 13.88
C PRO A 264 -29.23 -1.54 15.16
N VAL A 265 -28.44 -0.48 15.03
CA VAL A 265 -27.70 0.15 16.12
C VAL A 265 -28.29 1.53 16.38
N THR A 266 -28.43 1.90 17.65
CA THR A 266 -28.92 3.22 18.03
C THR A 266 -27.89 4.31 17.69
N LEU A 267 -28.36 5.54 17.54
CA LEU A 267 -27.47 6.67 17.24
C LEU A 267 -26.42 6.90 18.34
N ILE A 268 -26.76 6.65 19.60
CA ILE A 268 -25.85 6.83 20.75
C ILE A 268 -24.71 5.81 20.70
N GLU A 269 -25.04 4.55 20.46
CA GLU A 269 -24.03 3.49 20.28
C GLU A 269 -23.12 3.82 19.09
N TRP A 270 -23.71 4.21 17.96
CA TRP A 270 -22.95 4.57 16.76
C TRP A 270 -21.97 5.72 17.01
N LEU A 271 -22.41 6.81 17.64
CA LEU A 271 -21.55 7.95 17.98
C LEU A 271 -20.46 7.58 18.99
N SER A 272 -20.78 6.72 19.97
CA SER A 272 -19.81 6.25 20.97
C SER A 272 -18.70 5.44 20.31
N LEU A 273 -19.05 4.53 19.40
CA LEU A 273 -18.09 3.74 18.64
C LEU A 273 -17.28 4.60 17.65
N LEU A 274 -17.88 5.63 17.05
CA LEU A 274 -17.15 6.58 16.21
C LEU A 274 -16.05 7.31 17.00
N VAL A 275 -16.35 7.75 18.22
CA VAL A 275 -15.35 8.39 19.09
C VAL A 275 -14.22 7.41 19.41
N LEU A 276 -14.54 6.16 19.78
CA LEU A 276 -13.53 5.13 20.02
C LEU A 276 -12.68 4.85 18.78
N ALA A 277 -13.31 4.72 17.62
CA ALA A 277 -12.62 4.44 16.36
C ALA A 277 -11.67 5.58 15.94
N SER A 278 -12.02 6.83 16.25
CA SER A 278 -11.16 7.99 15.95
C SER A 278 -9.80 7.96 16.66
N SER A 279 -9.66 7.15 17.72
CA SER A 279 -8.39 6.94 18.44
C SER A 279 -7.25 6.50 17.52
N VAL A 280 -7.54 5.73 16.46
CA VAL A 280 -6.50 5.28 15.51
C VAL A 280 -5.88 6.45 14.76
N VAL A 281 -6.66 7.46 14.41
CA VAL A 281 -6.12 8.69 13.79
C VAL A 281 -5.22 9.41 14.77
N ILE A 282 -5.68 9.60 16.01
CA ILE A 282 -4.92 10.34 17.02
C ILE A 282 -3.55 9.69 17.27
N VAL A 283 -3.53 8.38 17.50
CA VAL A 283 -2.28 7.65 17.80
C VAL A 283 -1.34 7.65 16.59
N MET A 284 -1.86 7.41 15.38
CA MET A 284 -1.03 7.40 14.17
C MET A 284 -0.47 8.78 13.83
N GLU A 285 -1.22 9.84 14.10
CA GLU A 285 -0.74 11.21 13.92
C GLU A 285 0.35 11.59 14.92
N VAL A 286 0.20 11.18 16.18
CA VAL A 286 1.27 11.32 17.19
C VAL A 286 2.51 10.55 16.76
N TYR A 287 2.36 9.30 16.31
CA TYR A 287 3.48 8.49 15.81
C TYR A 287 4.22 9.16 14.65
N LYS A 288 3.48 9.61 13.63
CA LYS A 288 4.06 10.33 12.48
C LYS A 288 4.74 11.63 12.92
N ALA A 289 4.16 12.38 13.86
CA ALA A 289 4.74 13.62 14.38
C ALA A 289 6.05 13.40 15.15
N VAL A 290 6.13 12.36 16.00
CA VAL A 290 7.33 12.02 16.76
C VAL A 290 8.44 11.51 15.84
N ARG A 291 8.09 10.67 14.86
CA ARG A 291 9.05 10.10 13.91
C ARG A 291 9.62 11.14 12.93
N LYS A 292 8.89 12.24 12.66
CA LYS A 292 9.28 13.34 11.76
C LYS A 292 10.60 14.04 12.11
N ARG A 293 11.28 13.66 13.21
CA ARG A 293 12.53 14.24 13.70
C ARG A 293 13.82 13.48 13.36
N ARG A 294 13.81 12.49 12.46
CA ARG A 294 15.07 11.92 11.92
C ARG A 294 15.33 12.32 10.46
N PRO A 295 16.05 13.42 10.21
CA PRO A 295 16.70 13.63 8.92
C PRO A 295 17.81 12.57 8.78
N GLY A 296 17.47 11.43 8.19
CA GLY A 296 18.42 10.30 8.04
C GLY A 296 17.79 8.94 7.73
N ASP A 297 16.46 8.78 7.78
CA ASP A 297 15.79 7.49 7.50
C ASP A 297 15.47 7.26 6.01
N HIS A 298 15.98 8.10 5.10
CA HIS A 298 16.19 7.60 3.74
C HIS A 298 17.29 6.55 3.85
N PRO A 299 17.24 5.39 3.17
CA PRO A 299 18.36 4.48 3.13
C PRO A 299 19.50 5.13 2.32
N THR A 300 20.19 6.10 2.91
CA THR A 300 21.52 6.55 2.54
C THR A 300 22.47 5.43 2.86
N GLY A 301 22.49 4.41 1.99
CA GLY A 301 23.74 3.74 1.73
C GLY A 301 24.60 4.79 1.06
N THR A 302 25.60 5.23 1.79
CA THR A 302 26.83 5.83 1.30
C THR A 302 27.13 5.46 -0.16
N ALA A 303 26.70 6.30 -1.10
CA ALA A 303 27.43 6.46 -2.35
C ALA A 303 28.51 7.52 -2.08
N PRO A 304 29.77 7.30 -2.46
CA PRO A 304 30.79 8.32 -2.31
C PRO A 304 30.35 9.55 -3.09
N LYS A 305 30.54 10.74 -2.50
CA LYS A 305 30.49 12.00 -3.23
C LYS A 305 31.52 11.93 -4.35
N THR A 306 31.11 11.52 -5.54
CA THR A 306 31.88 11.80 -6.75
C THR A 306 31.69 13.28 -7.00
N GLN A 307 32.74 14.03 -6.68
CA GLN A 307 32.86 15.45 -6.97
C GLN A 307 32.51 15.68 -8.45
N ALA A 308 31.72 16.72 -8.68
CA ALA A 308 31.52 17.28 -10.00
C ALA A 308 32.89 17.75 -10.53
N MET A 309 33.32 17.14 -11.64
CA MET A 309 34.12 17.71 -12.72
C MET A 309 34.16 16.72 -13.89
#